data_AF-A0A3N0ZB91-F1
#
_entry.id   AF-A0A3N0ZB91-F1
#
_cell.length_a   1.000
_cell.length_b   1.000
_cell.length_c   1.000
_cell.angle_alpha   90.00
_cell.angle_beta   90.00
_cell.angle_gamma   90.00
#
_symmetry.space_group_name_H-M   'P 1'
#
loop_
_entity.id
_entity.type
_entity.pdbx_description
1 polymer ?
#
loop_
_entity_poly.entity_id
_entity_poly.type
_entity_poly.pdbx_seq_one_letter_code
_entity_poly.pdbx_strand_id
1 'polypeptide(L)'
;MRKKMKKIYVLLVFTFILGFLGIPKASGQCEYCQYPNICNFVNYTIVCNGVEYPIQAVICYTCNGTPNVYNVQVLELSYPAALERLMYDPYNPNTACEDAMWDSLWANIRRKVFELCGYVGCPERVTILKTLPICGEFIYEGPPGHEFIRKRFHPGSCNLRCVVELSVCFDYNTQTYDEQLVNLTFFGECPIEAKYPWGRISNPDEPPFRIECAQLWSNRFCPWP
;
A
#
# COMPACT_ATOMS: atom_id res chain seq x y z
N MET A 1 48.22 -5.07 36.54
CA MET A 1 46.84 -5.42 36.11
C MET A 1 46.27 -4.41 35.08
N ARG A 2 46.84 -4.26 33.88
CA ARG A 2 46.44 -3.21 32.90
C ARG A 2 46.05 -3.70 31.50
N LYS A 3 46.06 -5.03 31.27
CA LYS A 3 45.87 -5.65 29.94
C LYS A 3 44.45 -6.16 29.65
N LYS A 4 43.58 -6.32 30.65
CA LYS A 4 42.22 -6.87 30.47
C LYS A 4 41.17 -5.82 30.08
N MET A 5 41.28 -4.56 30.54
CA MET A 5 40.27 -3.53 30.23
C MET A 5 40.27 -3.10 28.75
N LYS A 6 41.42 -3.07 28.07
CA LYS A 6 41.49 -2.64 26.65
C LYS A 6 40.74 -3.58 25.69
N LYS A 7 40.62 -4.87 26.03
CA LYS A 7 39.94 -5.87 25.18
C LYS A 7 38.41 -5.71 25.20
N ILE A 8 37.85 -5.18 26.30
CA ILE A 8 36.40 -4.98 26.43
C ILE A 8 35.94 -3.76 25.62
N TYR A 9 36.73 -2.67 25.60
CA TYR A 9 36.40 -1.50 24.77
C TYR A 9 36.42 -1.81 23.27
N VAL A 10 37.35 -2.64 22.79
CA VAL A 10 37.37 -3.04 21.37
C VAL A 10 36.14 -3.86 21.01
N LEU A 11 35.65 -4.72 21.91
CA LEU A 11 34.45 -5.52 21.68
C LEU A 11 33.17 -4.67 21.63
N LEU A 12 33.06 -3.67 22.53
CA LEU A 12 31.93 -2.73 22.59
C LEU A 12 31.87 -1.77 21.39
N VAL A 13 33.02 -1.36 20.86
CA VAL A 13 33.08 -0.56 19.63
C VAL A 13 32.71 -1.41 18.41
N PHE A 14 33.09 -2.69 18.39
CA PHE A 14 32.73 -3.60 17.30
C PHE A 14 31.22 -3.88 17.26
N THR A 15 30.54 -4.03 18.41
CA THR A 15 29.08 -4.18 18.44
C THR A 15 28.34 -2.89 18.09
N PHE A 16 28.89 -1.71 18.38
CA PHE A 16 28.32 -0.44 17.90
C PHE A 16 28.50 -0.24 16.39
N ILE A 17 29.66 -0.60 15.82
CA ILE A 17 29.90 -0.46 14.37
C ILE A 17 29.11 -1.51 13.56
N LEU A 18 28.99 -2.75 14.06
CA LEU A 18 28.22 -3.80 13.39
C LEU A 18 26.71 -3.73 13.69
N GLY A 19 26.29 -3.12 14.80
CA GLY A 19 24.88 -2.95 15.16
C GLY A 19 24.12 -1.92 14.31
N PHE A 20 24.84 -1.01 13.63
CA PHE A 20 24.25 0.04 12.78
C PHE A 20 24.27 -0.28 11.28
N LEU A 21 24.77 -1.45 10.86
CA LEU A 21 24.75 -1.90 9.45
C LEU A 21 23.73 -3.01 9.17
N GLY A 22 22.98 -3.42 10.19
CA GLY A 22 21.83 -4.30 10.05
C GLY A 22 20.55 -3.49 9.95
N ILE A 23 20.37 -2.66 8.92
CA ILE A 23 19.01 -2.46 8.41
C ILE A 23 18.63 -3.86 7.92
N PRO A 24 17.66 -4.56 8.52
CA PRO A 24 17.21 -5.80 7.94
C PRO A 24 16.66 -5.47 6.56
N LYS A 25 17.45 -5.72 5.51
CA LYS A 25 16.95 -6.06 4.18
C LYS A 25 16.25 -7.41 4.30
N ALA A 26 15.15 -7.43 5.04
CA ALA A 26 14.25 -8.55 5.12
C ALA A 26 13.00 -8.15 4.34
N SER A 27 12.73 -8.94 3.30
CA SER A 27 11.60 -8.85 2.36
C SER A 27 11.77 -7.90 1.17
N GLY A 28 11.82 -8.46 -0.04
CA GLY A 28 11.72 -7.77 -1.34
C GLY A 28 10.37 -7.08 -1.60
N GLN A 29 9.66 -6.67 -0.55
CA GLN A 29 8.42 -5.89 -0.58
C GLN A 29 8.69 -4.38 -0.42
N CYS A 30 9.79 -3.99 0.22
CA CYS A 30 10.19 -2.59 0.39
C CYS A 30 11.25 -2.11 -0.61
N GLU A 31 11.65 -2.96 -1.57
CA GLU A 31 12.71 -2.65 -2.55
C GLU A 31 12.36 -1.46 -3.46
N TYR A 32 11.05 -1.20 -3.67
CA TYR A 32 10.58 -0.13 -4.53
C TYR A 32 10.40 1.22 -3.82
N CYS A 33 10.56 1.29 -2.50
CA CYS A 33 10.61 2.58 -1.81
C CYS A 33 11.94 3.26 -2.12
N GLN A 34 11.94 4.16 -3.10
CA GLN A 34 13.09 4.99 -3.40
C GLN A 34 13.32 5.98 -2.27
N TYR A 35 14.55 6.09 -1.77
CA TYR A 35 14.94 7.11 -0.81
C TYR A 35 14.53 8.50 -1.34
N PRO A 36 13.95 9.40 -0.51
CA PRO A 36 13.84 9.36 0.95
C PRO A 36 12.60 8.63 1.50
N ASN A 37 11.82 7.94 0.67
CA ASN A 37 10.61 7.27 1.14
C ASN A 37 10.89 6.08 2.07
N ILE A 38 10.14 6.02 3.18
CA ILE A 38 10.21 4.98 4.20
C ILE A 38 9.08 3.97 3.94
N CYS A 39 9.38 2.69 4.08
CA CYS A 39 8.41 1.61 3.90
C CYS A 39 7.60 1.36 5.19
N ASN A 40 6.30 1.11 5.06
CA ASN A 40 5.44 0.68 6.17
C ASN A 40 4.40 -0.34 5.71
N PHE A 41 3.90 -1.14 6.66
CA PHE A 41 2.83 -2.11 6.42
C PHE A 41 1.56 -1.64 7.10
N VAL A 42 0.45 -1.65 6.37
CA VAL A 42 -0.89 -1.33 6.87
C VAL A 42 -1.74 -2.58 6.79
N ASN A 43 -2.03 -3.19 7.94
CA ASN A 43 -2.92 -4.34 8.03
C ASN A 43 -4.31 -3.87 8.43
N TYR A 44 -5.33 -4.35 7.73
CA TYR A 44 -6.74 -4.06 8.02
C TYR A 44 -7.62 -5.24 7.62
N THR A 45 -8.87 -5.22 8.06
CA THR A 45 -9.88 -6.21 7.68
C THR A 45 -11.03 -5.50 7.00
N ILE A 46 -11.67 -6.19 6.06
CA ILE A 46 -12.96 -5.76 5.50
C ILE A 46 -13.99 -6.85 5.67
N VAL A 47 -15.26 -6.46 5.76
CA VAL A 47 -16.39 -7.38 5.78
C VAL A 47 -17.03 -7.37 4.39
N CYS A 48 -16.99 -8.50 3.71
CA CYS A 48 -17.64 -8.69 2.40
C CYS A 48 -18.61 -9.86 2.51
N ASN A 49 -19.89 -9.64 2.21
CA ASN A 49 -20.96 -10.64 2.36
C ASN A 49 -21.00 -11.32 3.75
N GLY A 50 -20.74 -10.56 4.81
CA GLY A 50 -20.76 -11.06 6.20
C GLY A 50 -19.53 -11.88 6.60
N VAL A 51 -18.52 -11.99 5.74
CA VAL A 51 -17.25 -12.68 6.02
C VAL A 51 -16.13 -11.66 6.12
N GLU A 52 -15.25 -11.82 7.12
CA GLU A 52 -14.09 -10.96 7.31
C GLU A 52 -12.90 -11.44 6.48
N TYR A 53 -12.25 -10.50 5.79
CA TYR A 53 -11.06 -10.77 4.99
C TYR A 53 -9.90 -9.89 5.45
N PRO A 54 -8.76 -10.48 5.87
CA PRO A 54 -7.56 -9.72 6.19
C PRO A 54 -6.90 -9.21 4.91
N ILE A 55 -6.45 -7.96 4.94
CA ILE A 55 -5.72 -7.32 3.85
C ILE A 55 -4.48 -6.66 4.42
N GLN A 56 -3.37 -6.81 3.70
CA GLN A 56 -2.13 -6.12 3.97
C GLN A 56 -1.80 -5.20 2.81
N ALA A 57 -1.54 -3.93 3.12
CA ALA A 57 -0.98 -2.98 2.19
C ALA A 57 0.48 -2.67 2.53
N VAL A 58 1.31 -2.54 1.51
CA VAL A 58 2.67 -2.00 1.63
C VAL A 58 2.64 -0.58 1.09
N ILE A 59 3.08 0.38 1.90
CA ILE A 59 3.15 1.79 1.52
C ILE A 59 4.58 2.32 1.63
N CYS A 60 4.93 3.25 0.75
CA CYS A 60 6.07 4.14 0.94
C CYS A 60 5.55 5.52 1.35
N TYR A 61 6.21 6.18 2.29
CA TYR A 61 5.82 7.53 2.69
C TYR A 61 7.00 8.43 3.02
N THR A 62 6.79 9.74 2.93
CA THR A 62 7.69 10.77 3.44
C THR A 62 6.90 11.87 4.12
N CYS A 63 7.44 12.39 5.22
CA CYS A 63 6.87 13.53 5.92
C CYS A 63 7.80 14.74 5.70
N ASN A 64 7.36 15.71 4.90
CA ASN A 64 8.06 16.98 4.76
C ASN A 64 7.39 18.00 5.69
N GLY A 65 8.14 18.59 6.61
CA GLY A 65 7.63 19.57 7.57
C GLY A 65 7.63 21.02 7.05
N THR A 66 8.19 21.29 5.87
CA THR A 66 8.20 22.65 5.30
C THR A 66 8.42 22.61 3.78
N PRO A 67 7.38 22.80 2.95
CA PRO A 67 5.96 22.86 3.33
C PRO A 67 5.47 21.54 3.95
N ASN A 68 4.40 21.60 4.75
CA ASN A 68 3.73 20.42 5.32
C ASN A 68 3.11 19.58 4.19
N VAL A 69 3.87 18.59 3.73
CA VAL A 69 3.49 17.71 2.63
C VAL A 69 3.82 16.27 3.00
N TYR A 70 2.81 15.41 2.98
CA TYR A 70 2.94 13.99 3.24
C TYR A 70 2.79 13.25 1.90
N ASN A 71 3.87 12.66 1.41
CA ASN A 71 3.78 11.77 0.25
C ASN A 71 3.49 10.36 0.72
N VAL A 72 2.56 9.69 0.06
CA VAL A 72 2.18 8.31 0.37
C VAL A 72 1.94 7.58 -0.93
N GLN A 73 2.61 6.46 -1.13
CA GLN A 73 2.47 5.61 -2.30
C GLN A 73 2.09 4.20 -1.87
N VAL A 74 0.98 3.69 -2.39
CA VAL A 74 0.64 2.26 -2.25
C VAL A 74 1.48 1.47 -3.24
N LEU A 75 2.24 0.50 -2.74
CA LEU A 75 3.06 -0.37 -3.58
C LEU A 75 2.44 -1.74 -3.81
N GLU A 76 1.79 -2.31 -2.80
CA GLU A 76 1.28 -3.67 -2.87
C GLU A 76 0.04 -3.78 -2.01
N LEU A 77 -0.98 -4.49 -2.50
CA LEU A 77 -2.06 -5.05 -1.69
C LEU A 77 -1.99 -6.57 -1.76
N SER A 78 -2.11 -7.22 -0.61
CA SER A 78 -2.15 -8.68 -0.46
C SER A 78 -3.39 -9.09 0.33
N TYR A 79 -4.15 -10.06 -0.17
CA TYR A 79 -5.38 -10.55 0.45
C TYR A 79 -5.76 -11.97 0.00
N PRO A 80 -6.63 -12.70 0.72
CA PRO A 80 -7.05 -14.05 0.35
C PRO A 80 -7.74 -14.09 -1.02
N ALA A 81 -7.46 -15.11 -1.83
CA ALA A 81 -8.09 -15.29 -3.14
C ALA A 81 -9.61 -15.45 -3.08
N ALA A 82 -10.15 -15.92 -1.95
CA ALA A 82 -11.59 -15.97 -1.72
C ALA A 82 -12.26 -14.59 -1.81
N LEU A 83 -11.59 -13.51 -1.39
CA LEU A 83 -12.11 -12.15 -1.52
C LEU A 83 -12.15 -11.70 -3.00
N GLU A 84 -11.12 -12.05 -3.77
CA GLU A 84 -11.06 -11.74 -5.21
C GLU A 84 -12.26 -12.33 -5.97
N ARG A 85 -12.67 -13.56 -5.60
CA ARG A 85 -13.84 -14.23 -6.18
C ARG A 85 -15.15 -13.49 -5.90
N LEU A 86 -15.22 -12.71 -4.82
CA LEU A 86 -16.40 -11.93 -4.45
C LEU A 86 -16.41 -10.52 -5.07
N MET A 87 -15.24 -9.98 -5.42
CA MET A 87 -15.13 -8.70 -6.12
C MET A 87 -15.54 -8.78 -7.59
N TYR A 88 -15.62 -10.00 -8.15
CA TYR A 88 -16.06 -10.25 -9.51
C TYR A 88 -17.34 -11.05 -9.56
N ASP A 89 -18.42 -10.43 -10.04
CA ASP A 89 -19.57 -11.16 -10.56
C ASP A 89 -19.85 -10.66 -12.00
N PRO A 90 -19.73 -11.55 -13.01
CA PRO A 90 -19.95 -11.19 -14.42
C PRO A 90 -21.41 -10.82 -14.74
N TYR A 91 -22.34 -11.14 -13.86
CA TYR A 91 -23.78 -10.90 -14.02
C TYR A 91 -24.30 -9.77 -13.13
N ASN A 92 -23.52 -9.36 -12.13
CA ASN A 92 -23.79 -8.21 -11.28
C ASN A 92 -22.45 -7.61 -10.86
N PRO A 93 -21.96 -6.52 -11.49
CA PRO A 93 -20.70 -5.88 -11.10
C PRO A 93 -20.90 -5.18 -9.75
N ASN A 94 -21.07 -5.95 -8.68
CA ASN A 94 -21.17 -5.46 -7.33
C ASN A 94 -19.76 -5.10 -6.86
N THR A 95 -19.34 -3.89 -7.17
CA THR A 95 -18.05 -3.34 -6.72
C THR A 95 -18.03 -3.10 -5.22
N ALA A 96 -19.10 -3.33 -4.46
CA ALA A 96 -19.19 -2.98 -3.05
C ALA A 96 -18.04 -3.54 -2.20
N CYS A 97 -17.53 -4.73 -2.48
CA CYS A 97 -16.39 -5.28 -1.74
C CYS A 97 -15.04 -4.66 -2.17
N GLU A 98 -14.92 -4.27 -3.44
CA GLU A 98 -13.76 -3.51 -3.92
C GLU A 98 -13.79 -2.07 -3.39
N ASP A 99 -14.95 -1.41 -3.41
CA ASP A 99 -15.17 -0.08 -2.86
C ASP A 99 -14.89 -0.07 -1.36
N ALA A 100 -15.45 -1.03 -0.60
CA ALA A 100 -15.17 -1.17 0.83
C ALA A 100 -13.69 -1.46 1.12
N MET A 101 -13.00 -2.21 0.24
CA MET A 101 -11.55 -2.40 0.32
C MET A 101 -10.80 -1.08 0.20
N TRP A 102 -11.21 -0.21 -0.73
CA TRP A 102 -10.59 1.08 -0.97
C TRP A 102 -10.85 2.10 0.13
N ASP A 103 -12.09 2.20 0.60
CA ASP A 103 -12.46 3.07 1.70
C ASP A 103 -11.71 2.69 2.96
N SER A 104 -11.67 1.38 3.26
CA SER A 104 -10.93 0.85 4.40
C SER A 104 -9.43 1.06 4.24
N LEU A 105 -8.87 0.86 3.05
CA LEU A 105 -7.46 1.12 2.79
C LEU A 105 -7.13 2.58 3.07
N TRP A 106 -7.92 3.52 2.53
CA TRP A 106 -7.65 4.94 2.68
C TRP A 106 -7.80 5.39 4.13
N ALA A 107 -8.87 4.97 4.82
CA ALA A 107 -9.07 5.29 6.22
C ALA A 107 -7.87 4.82 7.09
N ASN A 108 -7.35 3.63 6.81
CA ASN A 108 -6.20 3.08 7.52
C ASN A 108 -4.88 3.75 7.14
N ILE A 109 -4.64 4.01 5.85
CA ILE A 109 -3.46 4.74 5.39
C ILE A 109 -3.44 6.14 5.99
N ARG A 110 -4.55 6.87 5.92
CA ARG A 110 -4.68 8.22 6.47
C ARG A 110 -4.34 8.25 7.96
N ARG A 111 -5.00 7.40 8.75
CA ARG A 111 -4.70 7.27 10.19
C ARG A 111 -3.22 6.98 10.39
N LYS A 112 -2.66 6.04 9.63
CA LYS A 112 -1.26 5.65 9.75
C LYS A 112 -0.29 6.78 9.39
N VAL A 113 -0.60 7.54 8.36
CA VAL A 113 0.23 8.67 7.91
C VAL A 113 0.23 9.79 8.94
N PHE A 114 -0.91 10.10 9.55
CA PHE A 114 -0.97 11.05 10.66
C PHE A 114 -0.26 10.55 11.93
N GLU A 115 -0.34 9.25 12.24
CA GLU A 115 0.47 8.64 13.32
C GLU A 115 1.99 8.79 13.06
N LEU A 116 2.42 8.64 11.80
CA LEU A 116 3.83 8.64 11.43
C LEU A 116 4.41 10.04 11.20
N CYS A 117 3.63 10.95 10.62
CA CYS A 117 4.06 12.29 10.21
C CYS A 117 3.63 13.40 11.19
N GLY A 118 2.69 13.12 12.10
CA GLY A 118 2.15 14.08 13.04
C GLY A 118 0.82 14.69 12.60
N TYR A 119 0.00 15.05 13.58
CA TYR A 119 -1.32 15.66 13.40
C TYR A 119 -1.22 17.17 13.16
N VAL A 120 -1.99 17.66 12.20
CA VAL A 120 -2.20 19.09 11.94
C VAL A 120 -3.66 19.41 12.23
N GLY A 121 -3.89 20.29 13.19
CA GLY A 121 -5.24 20.69 13.61
C GLY A 121 -5.85 21.75 12.70
N CYS A 122 -7.15 21.67 12.46
CA CYS A 122 -7.86 22.72 11.73
C CYS A 122 -7.78 24.08 12.46
N PRO A 123 -7.68 25.23 11.76
CA PRO A 123 -7.84 25.42 10.31
C PRO A 123 -6.54 25.21 9.50
N GLU A 124 -5.41 24.91 10.14
CA GLU A 124 -4.17 24.59 9.43
C GLU A 124 -4.35 23.25 8.70
N ARG A 125 -3.81 23.14 7.48
CA ARG A 125 -3.97 21.95 6.64
C ARG A 125 -2.61 21.43 6.19
N VAL A 126 -2.53 20.12 6.06
CA VAL A 126 -1.42 19.43 5.41
C VAL A 126 -1.84 19.00 4.01
N THR A 127 -0.91 19.00 3.06
CA THR A 127 -1.13 18.40 1.75
C THR A 127 -0.73 16.94 1.79
N ILE A 128 -1.63 16.02 1.48
CA ILE A 128 -1.33 14.59 1.32
C ILE A 128 -1.35 14.26 -0.17
N LEU A 129 -0.21 13.78 -0.68
CA LEU A 129 -0.05 13.28 -2.04
C LEU A 129 -0.17 11.75 -2.01
N LYS A 130 -1.37 11.25 -2.28
CA LYS A 130 -1.72 9.82 -2.30
C LYS A 130 -1.52 9.26 -3.70
N THR A 131 -0.54 8.40 -3.88
CA THR A 131 -0.25 7.70 -5.14
C THR A 131 -0.78 6.27 -5.11
N LEU A 132 -1.61 5.90 -6.08
CA LEU A 132 -2.19 4.57 -6.24
C LEU A 132 -1.80 3.96 -7.60
N PRO A 133 -1.32 2.72 -7.66
CA PRO A 133 -1.07 2.03 -8.91
C PRO A 133 -2.40 1.61 -9.51
N ILE A 134 -2.66 1.95 -10.78
CA ILE A 134 -3.84 1.47 -11.53
C ILE A 134 -3.46 0.23 -12.32
N CYS A 135 -2.24 0.17 -12.82
CA CYS A 135 -1.68 -1.00 -13.50
C CYS A 135 -0.37 -1.44 -12.84
N GLY A 136 -0.09 -2.74 -12.94
CA GLY A 136 1.10 -3.36 -12.35
C GLY A 136 1.07 -4.88 -12.46
N GLU A 137 1.78 -5.54 -11.55
CA GLU A 137 1.85 -6.99 -11.45
C GLU A 137 0.63 -7.53 -10.69
N PHE A 138 0.03 -8.58 -11.25
CA PHE A 138 -0.96 -9.41 -10.57
C PHE A 138 -0.36 -10.79 -10.31
N ILE A 139 -0.41 -11.24 -9.06
CA ILE A 139 0.15 -12.53 -8.65
C ILE A 139 -0.93 -13.30 -7.92
N TYR A 140 -1.21 -14.51 -8.38
CA TYR A 140 -2.00 -15.51 -7.67
C TYR A 140 -1.08 -16.65 -7.26
N GLU A 141 -1.02 -16.95 -5.97
CA GLU A 141 -0.12 -17.96 -5.44
C GLU A 141 -0.63 -18.53 -4.11
N GLY A 142 0.02 -19.59 -3.63
CA GLY A 142 -0.35 -20.31 -2.43
C GLY A 142 -0.83 -21.74 -2.74
N PRO A 143 -0.83 -22.63 -1.75
CA PRO A 143 -1.38 -23.98 -1.91
C PRO A 143 -2.92 -23.95 -1.93
N PRO A 144 -3.57 -24.97 -2.51
CA PRO A 144 -5.04 -25.07 -2.52
C PRO A 144 -5.64 -24.86 -1.13
N GLY A 145 -6.62 -23.96 -1.01
CA GLY A 145 -7.27 -23.57 0.25
C GLY A 145 -6.58 -22.48 1.07
N HIS A 146 -5.37 -22.05 0.69
CA HIS A 146 -4.65 -20.92 1.31
C HIS A 146 -4.09 -19.95 0.26
N GLU A 147 -4.79 -19.83 -0.87
CA GLU A 147 -4.36 -18.99 -1.98
C GLU A 147 -4.59 -17.52 -1.67
N PHE A 148 -3.70 -16.69 -2.19
CA PHE A 148 -3.73 -15.25 -2.00
C PHE A 148 -3.39 -14.51 -3.28
N ILE A 149 -3.88 -13.29 -3.33
CA ILE A 149 -3.63 -12.33 -4.39
C ILE A 149 -2.65 -11.30 -3.89
N ARG A 150 -1.66 -10.98 -4.73
CA ARG A 150 -0.84 -9.79 -4.60
C ARG A 150 -1.00 -8.92 -5.83
N LYS A 151 -1.49 -7.69 -5.62
CA LYS A 151 -1.54 -6.62 -6.62
C LYS A 151 -0.42 -5.65 -6.32
N ARG A 152 0.59 -5.57 -7.18
CA ARG A 152 1.86 -4.90 -6.91
C ARG A 152 2.17 -3.87 -7.99
N PHE A 153 2.67 -2.71 -7.59
CA PHE A 153 3.24 -1.71 -8.48
C PHE A 153 4.43 -2.29 -9.25
N HIS A 154 4.45 -2.08 -10.57
CA HIS A 154 5.54 -2.53 -11.43
C HIS A 154 6.22 -1.33 -12.11
N PRO A 155 7.52 -1.10 -11.92
CA PRO A 155 8.24 -0.10 -12.69
C PRO A 155 8.43 -0.60 -14.13
N GLY A 156 8.11 0.23 -15.12
CA GLY A 156 8.27 -0.12 -16.53
C GLY A 156 7.17 0.47 -17.39
N SER A 157 6.83 -0.20 -18.49
CA SER A 157 5.77 0.18 -19.42
C SER A 157 4.35 -0.01 -18.85
N CYS A 158 4.20 -0.76 -17.75
CA CYS A 158 2.93 -1.00 -17.08
C CYS A 158 2.86 -0.25 -15.75
N ASN A 159 2.88 1.07 -15.82
CA ASN A 159 3.06 1.94 -14.65
C ASN A 159 1.99 3.02 -14.51
N LEU A 160 0.84 2.85 -15.17
CA LEU A 160 -0.31 3.74 -14.96
C LEU A 160 -0.63 3.79 -13.47
N ARG A 161 -0.58 5.00 -12.94
CA ARG A 161 -0.89 5.31 -11.54
C ARG A 161 -1.57 6.66 -11.51
N CYS A 162 -2.17 6.95 -10.38
CA CYS A 162 -2.67 8.29 -10.15
C CYS A 162 -2.23 8.85 -8.81
N VAL A 163 -2.18 10.17 -8.78
CA VAL A 163 -1.80 10.97 -7.63
C VAL A 163 -3.00 11.84 -7.29
N VAL A 164 -3.56 11.60 -6.12
CA VAL A 164 -4.62 12.40 -5.51
C VAL A 164 -3.97 13.37 -4.54
N GLU A 165 -4.15 14.66 -4.77
CA GLU A 165 -3.72 15.70 -3.87
C GLU A 165 -4.89 16.10 -2.97
N LEU A 166 -4.70 15.90 -1.67
CA LEU A 166 -5.71 16.18 -0.65
C LEU A 166 -5.19 17.25 0.29
N SER A 167 -6.03 18.23 0.59
CA SER A 167 -5.80 19.18 1.68
C SER A 167 -6.56 18.69 2.90
N VAL A 168 -5.84 18.29 3.95
CA VAL A 168 -6.42 17.59 5.11
C VAL A 168 -6.06 18.31 6.40
N CYS A 169 -7.02 18.36 7.33
CA CYS A 169 -6.76 18.70 8.74
C CYS A 169 -7.54 17.76 9.66
N PHE A 170 -7.08 17.64 10.90
CA PHE A 170 -7.77 16.89 11.94
C PHE A 170 -8.61 17.84 12.80
N ASP A 171 -9.92 17.62 12.86
CA ASP A 171 -10.81 18.37 13.74
C ASP A 171 -10.88 17.68 15.11
N TYR A 172 -10.20 18.28 16.10
CA TYR A 172 -10.18 17.77 17.46
C TYR A 172 -11.55 17.78 18.16
N ASN A 173 -12.50 18.60 17.70
CA ASN A 173 -13.84 18.66 18.31
C ASN A 173 -14.69 17.46 17.93
N THR A 174 -14.65 17.08 16.64
CA THR A 174 -15.43 15.95 16.11
C THR A 174 -14.62 14.64 16.08
N GLN A 175 -13.31 14.69 16.31
CA GLN A 175 -12.38 13.57 16.17
C GLN A 175 -12.42 12.98 14.74
N THR A 176 -12.63 13.84 13.75
CA THR A 176 -12.71 13.46 12.33
C THR A 176 -11.67 14.21 11.48
N TYR A 177 -11.54 13.79 10.23
CA TYR A 177 -10.68 14.46 9.25
C TYR A 177 -11.56 15.32 8.34
N ASP A 178 -11.21 16.60 8.20
CA ASP A 178 -11.74 17.46 7.14
C ASP A 178 -10.79 17.32 5.94
N GLU A 179 -11.32 16.80 4.83
CA GLU A 179 -10.57 16.52 3.61
C GLU A 179 -11.17 17.26 2.42
N GLN A 180 -10.30 17.84 1.61
CA GLN A 180 -10.67 18.49 0.37
C GLN A 180 -9.80 17.95 -0.75
N LEU A 181 -10.45 17.45 -1.80
CA LEU A 181 -9.75 17.13 -3.04
C LEU A 181 -9.25 18.42 -3.69
N VAL A 182 -7.94 18.53 -3.84
CA VAL A 182 -7.30 19.67 -4.50
C VAL A 182 -7.07 19.36 -5.96
N ASN A 183 -6.51 18.18 -6.24
CA ASN A 183 -6.13 17.80 -7.60
C ASN A 183 -6.12 16.28 -7.79
N LEU A 184 -6.32 15.86 -9.03
CA LEU A 184 -6.25 14.47 -9.46
C LEU A 184 -5.43 14.39 -10.75
N THR A 185 -4.33 13.66 -10.71
CA THR A 185 -3.43 13.52 -11.87
C THR A 185 -3.11 12.06 -12.15
N PHE A 186 -2.90 11.73 -13.42
CA PHE A 186 -2.53 10.39 -13.88
C PHE A 186 -1.13 10.43 -14.46
N PHE A 187 -0.34 9.38 -14.19
CA PHE A 187 1.02 9.24 -14.68
C PHE A 187 1.24 7.85 -15.23
N GLY A 188 2.06 7.76 -16.29
CA GLY A 188 2.39 6.49 -16.92
C GLY A 188 1.30 6.01 -17.85
N GLU A 189 1.48 4.79 -18.35
CA GLU A 189 0.58 4.17 -19.31
C GLU A 189 0.21 2.76 -18.85
N CYS A 190 -0.98 2.33 -19.30
CA CYS A 190 -1.43 0.97 -19.16
C CYS A 190 -1.65 0.43 -20.56
N PRO A 191 -0.85 -0.56 -20.99
CA PRO A 191 -1.03 -1.19 -22.30
C PRO A 191 -2.49 -1.60 -22.51
N ILE A 192 -2.98 -1.47 -23.74
CA ILE A 192 -4.36 -1.86 -24.07
C ILE A 192 -4.57 -3.37 -23.82
N GLU A 193 -3.49 -4.14 -23.95
CA GLU A 193 -3.43 -5.57 -23.71
C GLU A 193 -3.29 -5.93 -22.22
N ALA A 194 -3.25 -4.96 -21.30
CA ALA A 194 -3.19 -5.20 -19.86
C ALA A 194 -4.49 -5.87 -19.41
N LYS A 195 -4.45 -7.20 -19.34
CA LYS A 195 -5.60 -8.03 -19.00
C LYS A 195 -5.66 -8.19 -17.50
N TYR A 196 -6.74 -7.71 -16.90
CA TYR A 196 -7.10 -8.16 -15.58
C TYR A 196 -7.71 -9.56 -15.64
N PRO A 197 -7.29 -10.51 -14.79
CA PRO A 197 -7.75 -11.89 -14.84
C PRO A 197 -9.13 -12.07 -14.19
N TRP A 198 -10.12 -11.28 -14.63
CA TRP A 198 -11.50 -11.37 -14.17
C TRP A 198 -12.01 -12.82 -14.25
N GLY A 199 -12.49 -13.35 -13.13
CA GLY A 199 -13.06 -14.70 -13.04
C GLY A 199 -12.09 -15.87 -13.19
N ARG A 200 -10.82 -15.66 -13.55
CA ARG A 200 -9.80 -16.74 -13.62
C ARG A 200 -9.56 -17.41 -12.26
N ILE A 201 -9.76 -16.67 -11.18
CA ILE A 201 -9.50 -17.11 -9.80
C ILE A 201 -10.73 -17.83 -9.21
N SER A 202 -11.80 -18.00 -9.99
CA SER A 202 -12.98 -18.77 -9.56
C SER A 202 -12.69 -20.27 -9.38
N ASN A 203 -11.65 -20.79 -10.04
CA ASN A 203 -11.25 -22.18 -9.93
C ASN A 203 -10.17 -22.36 -8.84
N PRO A 204 -10.45 -23.08 -7.73
CA PRO A 204 -9.44 -23.37 -6.71
C PRO A 204 -8.32 -24.29 -7.21
N ASP A 205 -8.52 -25.03 -8.31
CA ASP A 205 -7.51 -25.90 -8.91
C ASP A 205 -6.58 -25.15 -9.89
N GLU A 206 -6.77 -23.84 -10.07
CA GLU A 206 -5.90 -23.03 -10.93
C GLU A 206 -4.46 -23.03 -10.37
N PRO A 207 -3.43 -23.32 -11.19
CA PRO A 207 -2.05 -23.24 -10.72
C PRO A 207 -1.66 -21.78 -10.44
N PRO A 208 -0.70 -21.53 -9.51
CA PRO A 208 -0.14 -20.21 -9.31
C PRO A 208 0.33 -19.57 -10.61
N PHE A 209 -0.01 -18.30 -10.80
CA PHE A 209 0.38 -17.55 -12.00
C PHE A 209 0.71 -16.10 -11.68
N ARG A 210 1.51 -15.50 -12.57
CA ARG A 210 1.88 -14.09 -12.53
C ARG A 210 1.52 -13.45 -13.87
N ILE A 211 0.93 -12.26 -13.80
CA ILE A 211 0.73 -11.38 -14.94
C ILE A 211 1.56 -10.13 -14.68
N GLU A 212 2.59 -9.91 -15.49
CA GLU A 212 3.51 -8.78 -15.30
C GLU A 212 2.83 -7.42 -15.52
N CYS A 213 1.81 -7.39 -16.38
CA CYS A 213 1.03 -6.20 -16.64
C CYS A 213 -0.47 -6.48 -16.67
N ALA A 214 -1.16 -6.04 -15.63
CA ALA A 214 -2.60 -6.11 -15.47
C ALA A 214 -3.15 -4.77 -14.99
N GLN A 215 -4.35 -4.40 -15.47
CA GLN A 215 -5.14 -3.33 -14.87
C GLN A 215 -5.68 -3.82 -13.53
N LEU A 216 -5.13 -3.38 -12.41
CA LEU A 216 -5.31 -4.02 -11.10
C LEU A 216 -6.73 -3.91 -10.51
N TRP A 217 -7.61 -3.11 -11.10
CA TRP A 217 -8.90 -2.72 -10.51
C TRP A 217 -10.00 -2.72 -11.57
N SER A 218 -11.25 -2.92 -11.15
CA SER A 218 -12.43 -2.85 -12.04
C SER A 218 -12.56 -1.49 -12.70
N ASN A 219 -12.26 -0.43 -11.95
CA ASN A 219 -12.35 0.93 -12.43
C ASN A 219 -10.97 1.45 -12.85
N ARG A 220 -10.91 2.08 -14.04
CA ARG A 220 -9.72 2.83 -14.49
C ARG A 220 -9.56 4.18 -13.78
N PHE A 221 -10.51 4.53 -12.92
CA PHE A 221 -10.50 5.77 -12.16
C PHE A 221 -9.77 5.55 -10.83
N CYS A 222 -9.17 6.61 -10.32
CA CYS A 222 -8.63 6.59 -8.97
C CYS A 222 -9.76 6.35 -7.98
N PRO A 223 -9.66 5.33 -7.12
CA PRO A 223 -10.59 5.15 -6.02
C PRO A 223 -10.57 6.41 -5.16
N TRP A 224 -11.68 7.14 -5.19
CA TRP A 224 -11.93 8.30 -4.35
C TRP A 224 -12.93 7.87 -3.25
N PRO A 225 -12.64 8.16 -1.98
CA PRO A 225 -13.56 7.89 -0.88
C PRO A 225 -14.83 8.77 -0.95
#